data_AF-A0A3C1U349-F1
#
_entry.id   AF-A0A3C1U349-F1
#
_cell.length_a   1.000
_cell.length_b   1.000
_cell.length_c   1.000
_cell.angle_alpha   90.00
_cell.angle_beta   90.00
_cell.angle_gamma   90.00
#
_symmetry.space_group_name_H-M   'P 1'
#
loop_
_entity.id
_entity.type
_entity.pdbx_description
1 polymer ?
#
loop_
_entity_poly.entity_id
_entity_poly.type
_entity_poly.pdbx_seq_one_letter_code
_entity_poly.pdbx_strand_id
1 'polypeptide(L)'
;IKQKELTSQRMLDALAHFQKVDERFGLNDFKMYVSLCSELNISADDAEGIIRVGLAEMDDSGRVHLTESGRRLQFDMNLQQKAMKRIKMDGNEADAMLDEMFAEID
;
A
#
# COMPACT_ATOMS: atom_id res chain seq x y z
N ILE A 1 22.25 -7.75 0.12
CA ILE A 1 20.86 -7.79 -0.40
C ILE A 1 20.73 -6.63 -1.40
N LYS A 2 20.45 -6.91 -2.68
CA LYS A 2 20.28 -5.88 -3.73
C LYS A 2 18.82 -5.43 -3.74
N GLN A 3 18.58 -4.15 -3.46
CA GLN A 3 17.27 -3.53 -3.69
C GLN A 3 17.05 -3.52 -5.21
N LYS A 4 15.96 -4.10 -5.72
CA LYS A 4 15.59 -3.92 -7.13
C LYS A 4 15.25 -2.44 -7.30
N GLU A 5 15.89 -1.76 -8.24
CA GLU A 5 15.54 -0.39 -8.59
C GLU A 5 14.06 -0.33 -9.03
N LEU A 6 13.39 0.73 -8.59
CA LEU A 6 12.04 1.04 -9.07
C LEU A 6 12.19 1.60 -10.48
N THR A 7 11.64 0.91 -11.47
CA THR A 7 11.70 1.34 -12.86
C THR A 7 10.50 2.23 -13.20
N SER A 8 10.64 3.09 -14.20
CA SER A 8 9.54 3.91 -14.72
C SER A 8 8.34 3.05 -15.15
N GLN A 9 8.59 1.90 -15.78
CA GLN A 9 7.53 0.96 -16.17
C GLN A 9 6.73 0.47 -14.96
N ARG A 10 7.40 0.05 -13.87
CA ARG A 10 6.71 -0.42 -12.66
C ARG A 10 5.89 0.67 -12.00
N MET A 11 6.34 1.92 -12.07
CA MET A 11 5.56 3.06 -11.56
C MET A 11 4.30 3.32 -12.38
N LEU A 12 4.39 3.20 -13.71
CA LEU A 12 3.22 3.31 -14.59
C LEU A 12 2.23 2.18 -14.33
N ASP A 13 2.72 0.95 -14.17
CA ASP A 13 1.87 -0.21 -13.88
C ASP A 13 1.18 -0.06 -12.51
N ALA A 14 1.88 0.43 -11.49
CA ALA A 14 1.31 0.72 -10.18
C ALA A 14 0.26 1.83 -10.25
N LEU A 15 0.53 2.92 -10.96
CA LEU A 15 -0.44 4.00 -11.16
C LEU A 15 -1.71 3.47 -11.86
N ALA A 16 -1.55 2.64 -12.89
CA ALA A 16 -2.68 2.05 -13.60
C ALA A 16 -3.52 1.13 -12.69
N HIS A 17 -2.91 0.38 -11.77
CA HIS A 17 -3.63 -0.42 -10.78
C HIS A 17 -4.34 0.45 -9.75
N PHE A 18 -3.68 1.50 -9.26
CA PHE A 18 -4.26 2.44 -8.32
C PHE A 18 -5.52 3.12 -8.90
N GLN A 19 -5.49 3.52 -10.18
CA GLN A 19 -6.62 4.14 -10.86
C GLN A 19 -7.80 3.19 -11.13
N LYS A 20 -7.62 1.86 -11.01
CA LYS A 20 -8.74 0.91 -11.06
C LYS A 20 -9.62 0.98 -9.80
N VAL A 21 -9.11 1.54 -8.70
CA VAL A 21 -9.86 1.67 -7.44
C VAL A 21 -10.89 2.80 -7.53
N ASP A 22 -10.50 3.95 -8.09
CA ASP A 22 -11.37 5.08 -8.36
C ASP A 22 -10.86 5.81 -9.62
N GLU A 23 -11.71 5.96 -10.63
CA GLU A 23 -11.38 6.62 -11.90
C GLU A 23 -11.01 8.11 -11.73
N ARG A 24 -11.39 8.72 -10.59
CA ARG A 24 -11.06 10.11 -10.26
C ARG A 24 -9.63 10.26 -9.73
N PHE A 25 -8.94 9.16 -9.43
CA PHE A 25 -7.58 9.21 -8.90
C PHE A 25 -6.59 9.77 -9.90
N GLY A 26 -5.93 10.84 -9.48
CA GLY A 26 -4.86 11.48 -10.21
C GLY A 26 -3.48 11.16 -9.65
N LEU A 27 -2.48 11.80 -10.23
CA LEU A 27 -1.09 11.70 -9.77
C LEU A 27 -0.90 12.21 -8.33
N ASN A 28 -1.71 13.16 -7.88
CA ASN A 28 -1.62 13.67 -6.51
C ASN A 28 -2.05 12.62 -5.49
N ASP A 29 -3.20 11.95 -5.73
CA ASP A 29 -3.66 10.84 -4.89
C ASP A 29 -2.63 9.71 -4.88
N PHE A 30 -2.07 9.37 -6.05
CA PHE A 30 -1.03 8.36 -6.12
C PHE A 30 0.23 8.76 -5.33
N LYS A 31 0.64 10.03 -5.39
CA LYS A 31 1.77 10.55 -4.59
C LYS A 31 1.50 10.44 -3.10
N MET A 32 0.30 10.79 -2.64
CA MET A 32 -0.07 10.69 -1.23
C MET A 32 -0.09 9.23 -0.78
N TYR A 33 -0.63 8.33 -1.61
CA TYR A 33 -0.63 6.89 -1.35
C TYR A 33 0.80 6.32 -1.25
N VAL A 34 1.68 6.66 -2.20
CA VAL A 34 3.09 6.20 -2.18
C VAL A 34 3.85 6.79 -0.98
N SER A 35 3.47 7.99 -0.52
CA SER A 35 4.02 8.59 0.69
C SER A 35 3.66 7.76 1.92
N LEU A 36 2.40 7.33 2.05
CA LEU A 36 1.97 6.41 3.12
C LEU A 36 2.67 5.04 3.04
N CYS A 37 2.81 4.48 1.83
CA CYS A 37 3.59 3.25 1.61
C CYS A 37 5.06 3.38 2.04
N SER A 38 5.57 4.60 2.11
CA SER A 38 6.93 4.95 2.54
C SER A 38 7.00 5.42 4.00
N GLU A 39 5.92 5.22 4.77
CA GLU A 39 5.79 5.65 6.17
C GLU A 39 5.98 7.17 6.36
N LEU A 40 5.74 7.97 5.32
CA LEU A 40 5.76 9.42 5.41
C LEU A 40 4.43 9.94 5.95
N ASN A 41 4.51 10.90 6.86
CA ASN A 41 3.33 11.59 7.38
C ASN A 41 2.72 12.50 6.29
N ILE A 42 1.41 12.41 6.11
CA ILE A 42 0.62 13.29 5.26
C ILE A 42 -0.58 13.82 6.04
N SER A 43 -1.12 14.97 5.63
CA SER A 43 -2.32 15.53 6.25
C SER A 43 -3.57 14.75 5.83
N ALA A 44 -4.61 14.77 6.67
CA ALA A 44 -5.91 14.17 6.31
C ALA A 44 -6.56 14.86 5.10
N ASP A 45 -6.39 16.17 4.97
CA ASP A 45 -6.89 16.95 3.84
C ASP A 45 -6.23 16.49 2.51
N ASP A 46 -4.91 16.30 2.51
CA ASP A 46 -4.21 15.78 1.33
C ASP A 46 -4.58 14.32 1.02
N ALA A 47 -4.93 13.55 2.06
CA ALA A 47 -5.29 12.14 1.95
C ALA A 47 -6.79 11.89 1.69
N GLU A 48 -7.61 12.94 1.60
CA GLU A 48 -9.08 12.85 1.58
C GLU A 48 -9.59 11.85 0.53
N GLY A 49 -9.04 11.91 -0.69
CA GLY A 49 -9.43 11.02 -1.78
C GLY A 49 -9.19 9.54 -1.47
N ILE A 50 -8.08 9.22 -0.82
CA ILE A 50 -7.66 7.85 -0.48
C ILE A 50 -8.43 7.33 0.74
N ILE A 51 -8.71 8.22 1.70
CA ILE A 51 -9.55 7.92 2.86
C ILE A 51 -10.99 7.63 2.44
N ARG A 52 -11.54 8.47 1.54
CA ARG A 52 -12.92 8.34 1.04
C ARG A 52 -13.21 6.97 0.42
N VAL A 53 -12.23 6.36 -0.25
CA VAL A 53 -12.39 5.04 -0.87
C VAL A 53 -11.97 3.88 0.06
N GLY A 54 -11.60 4.19 1.30
CA GLY A 54 -11.24 3.20 2.31
C GLY A 54 -9.85 2.59 2.16
N LEU A 55 -8.94 3.19 1.39
CA LEU A 55 -7.55 2.73 1.29
C LEU A 55 -6.66 3.28 2.43
N ALA A 56 -7.09 4.36 3.07
CA ALA A 56 -6.44 4.94 4.23
C ALA A 56 -7.48 5.32 5.28
N GLU A 57 -7.07 5.43 6.53
CA GLU A 57 -7.90 5.89 7.64
C GLU A 57 -7.06 6.76 8.58
N MET A 58 -7.76 7.54 9.41
CA MET A 58 -7.15 8.40 10.40
C MET A 58 -7.39 7.80 11.78
N ASP A 59 -6.33 7.68 12.57
CA ASP A 59 -6.43 7.23 13.96
C ASP A 59 -6.90 8.35 14.91
N ASP A 60 -7.15 7.98 16.17
CA ASP A 60 -7.56 8.92 17.23
C ASP A 60 -6.51 10.00 17.54
N SER A 61 -5.27 9.82 17.07
CA SER A 61 -4.18 10.78 17.20
C SER A 61 -4.07 11.74 16.01
N GLY A 62 -4.98 11.62 15.02
CA GLY A 62 -4.98 12.44 13.81
C GLY A 62 -3.93 12.02 12.78
N ARG A 63 -3.35 10.82 12.90
CA ARG A 63 -2.39 10.28 11.91
C ARG A 63 -3.11 9.45 10.87
N VAL A 64 -2.76 9.69 9.61
CA VAL A 64 -3.26 8.89 8.50
C VAL A 64 -2.38 7.66 8.31
N HIS A 65 -3.00 6.49 8.18
CA HIS A 65 -2.33 5.24 7.86
C HIS A 65 -3.13 4.41 6.87
N LEU A 66 -2.47 3.43 6.24
CA LEU A 66 -3.16 2.51 5.34
C LEU A 66 -4.13 1.62 6.13
N THR A 67 -5.29 1.36 5.53
CA THR A 67 -6.20 0.29 5.96
C THR A 67 -5.64 -1.07 5.51
N GLU A 68 -6.36 -2.15 5.82
CA GLU A 68 -6.03 -3.48 5.29
C GLU A 68 -6.12 -3.53 3.75
N SER A 69 -7.19 -2.98 3.16
CA SER A 69 -7.34 -2.89 1.70
C SER A 69 -6.24 -2.03 1.07
N GLY A 70 -5.85 -0.93 1.74
CA GLY A 70 -4.70 -0.11 1.37
C GLY A 70 -3.39 -0.90 1.33
N ARG A 71 -3.14 -1.75 2.33
CA ARG A 71 -1.97 -2.64 2.38
C ARG A 71 -2.03 -3.75 1.32
N ARG A 72 -3.21 -4.31 1.05
CA ARG A 72 -3.38 -5.31 -0.02
C ARG A 72 -3.04 -4.73 -1.38
N LEU A 73 -3.56 -3.53 -1.69
CA LEU A 73 -3.22 -2.83 -2.93
C LEU A 73 -1.70 -2.55 -3.03
N GLN A 74 -1.05 -2.21 -1.90
CA GLN A 74 0.40 -1.99 -1.87
C GLN A 74 1.17 -3.25 -2.27
N PHE A 75 0.71 -4.41 -1.80
CA PHE A 75 1.24 -5.72 -2.17
C PHE A 75 1.04 -6.00 -3.66
N ASP A 76 -0.19 -5.84 -4.18
CA ASP A 76 -0.53 -6.10 -5.58
C ASP A 76 0.31 -5.23 -6.53
N MET A 77 0.56 -3.96 -6.16
CA MET A 77 1.40 -3.03 -6.92
C MET A 77 2.90 -3.24 -6.72
N ASN A 78 3.30 -4.19 -5.87
CA ASN A 78 4.69 -4.48 -5.50
C ASN A 78 5.45 -3.25 -4.98
N LEU A 79 4.77 -2.39 -4.20
CA LEU A 79 5.30 -1.16 -3.60
C LEU A 79 5.78 -1.35 -2.14
N GLN A 80 5.86 -2.59 -1.69
CA GLN A 80 6.31 -2.90 -0.33
C GLN A 80 7.79 -2.58 -0.14
N GLN A 81 8.15 -1.90 0.95
CA GLN A 81 9.53 -1.76 1.36
C GLN A 81 10.03 -3.11 1.90
N LYS A 82 11.14 -3.63 1.36
CA LYS A 82 11.71 -4.94 1.72
C LYS A 82 12.24 -5.05 3.17
N ALA A 83 12.17 -4.00 3.98
CA ALA A 83 12.57 -4.07 5.37
C ALA A 83 11.38 -4.56 6.22
N MET A 84 11.17 -5.88 6.24
CA MET A 84 10.35 -6.53 7.26
C MET A 84 10.89 -6.16 8.65
N LYS A 85 10.31 -5.16 9.32
CA LYS A 85 10.28 -5.18 10.77
C LYS A 85 9.10 -6.05 11.15
N ARG A 86 9.40 -7.28 11.57
CA ARG A 86 8.52 -8.17 12.34
C ARG A 86 7.86 -7.36 13.46
N ILE A 87 6.69 -6.79 13.21
CA ILE A 87 5.82 -6.29 14.25
C ILE A 87 4.65 -7.26 14.26
N LYS A 88 4.74 -8.19 15.21
CA LYS A 88 3.72 -9.12 15.70
C LYS A 88 2.36 -9.02 14.98
N MET A 89 2.19 -9.76 13.90
CA MET A 89 0.89 -10.34 13.57
C MET A 89 0.75 -11.55 14.48
N ASP A 90 -0.32 -11.63 15.26
CA ASP A 90 -0.63 -12.81 16.05
C ASP A 90 -0.71 -14.02 15.11
N GLY A 91 0.12 -15.02 15.41
CA GLY A 91 0.69 -15.97 14.46
C GLY A 91 -0.25 -17.06 13.95
N ASN A 92 -1.41 -16.71 13.41
CA ASN A 92 -2.29 -17.68 12.75
C ASN A 92 -2.81 -17.22 11.37
N GLU A 93 -2.91 -15.91 11.11
CA GLU A 93 -3.40 -15.40 9.82
C GLU A 93 -2.28 -15.17 8.79
N ALA A 94 -1.07 -14.86 9.25
CA ALA A 94 0.07 -14.61 8.38
C ALA A 94 0.56 -15.89 7.67
N ASP A 95 0.49 -17.04 8.34
CA ASP A 95 0.91 -18.32 7.75
C ASP A 95 -0.06 -18.75 6.63
N ALA A 96 -1.36 -18.51 6.78
CA ALA A 96 -2.35 -18.81 5.75
C ALA A 96 -2.16 -17.97 4.48
N MET A 97 -1.89 -16.67 4.62
CA MET A 97 -1.61 -15.81 3.46
C MET A 97 -0.29 -16.16 2.77
N LEU A 98 0.72 -16.61 3.52
CA LEU A 98 1.99 -17.05 2.94
C LEU A 98 1.82 -18.38 2.20
N ASP A 99 1.10 -19.34 2.78
CA ASP A 99 0.83 -20.63 2.15
C ASP A 99 0.04 -20.48 0.84
N GLU A 100 -0.94 -19.58 0.79
CA GLU A 100 -1.69 -19.28 -0.42
C GLU A 100 -0.80 -18.64 -1.51
N MET A 101 0.11 -17.74 -1.12
CA MET A 101 1.08 -17.14 -2.04
C MET A 101 2.14 -18.13 -2.56
N PHE A 102 2.50 -19.16 -1.79
CA PHE A 102 3.41 -20.21 -2.25
C PHE A 102 2.69 -21.28 -3.08
N ALA A 103 1.41 -21.53 -2.82
CA ALA A 103 0.58 -22.45 -3.61
C ALA A 103 0.35 -21.99 -5.05
N GLU A 104 0.40 -20.68 -5.32
CA GLU A 104 0.30 -20.12 -6.67
C GLU A 104 1.62 -20.19 -7.48
N ILE A 105 2.70 -20.75 -6.92
CA ILE A 105 4.02 -20.85 -7.56
C ILE A 105 4.36 -22.29 -8.01
N ASP A 106 3.50 -23.29 -7.74
CA ASP A 106 3.64 -24.67 -8.26
C ASP A 106 2.76 -24.94 -9.50
#